data_AF-A0A967NVA5-F1
#
_entry.id   AF-A0A967NVA5-F1
#
_cell.length_a   1.000
_cell.length_b   1.000
_cell.length_c   1.000
_cell.angle_alpha   90.00
_cell.angle_beta   90.00
_cell.angle_gamma   90.00
#
_symmetry.space_group_name_H-M   'P 1'
#
loop_
_entity.id
_entity.type
_entity.pdbx_description
1 polymer ?
#
loop_
_entity_poly.entity_id
_entity_poly.type
_entity_poly.pdbx_seq_one_letter_code
_entity_poly.pdbx_strand_id
1 'polypeptide(L)' 'PTPEPKAVIVEPEPVVAVVRKTVHFEFDSAQLTQESKTELMQLIEQVTSDGLPNSKIVIAGHADATGPESYNETLSQER' A
#
# COMPACT_ATOMS: atom_id res chain seq x y z
N PRO A 1 47.47 31.22 0.04
CA PRO A 1 46.00 31.12 -0.21
C PRO A 1 45.54 29.72 0.21
N THR A 2 44.79 29.63 1.29
CA THR A 2 44.20 28.36 1.75
C THR A 2 43.05 28.01 0.81
N PRO A 3 42.95 26.77 0.27
CA PRO A 3 41.79 26.38 -0.51
C PRO A 3 40.57 26.34 0.40
N GLU A 4 39.53 27.10 0.05
CA GLU A 4 38.24 27.06 0.74
C GLU A 4 37.58 25.69 0.56
N PRO A 5 36.93 25.14 1.61
CA PRO A 5 36.22 23.88 1.48
C PRO A 5 35.02 24.09 0.55
N LYS A 6 35.05 23.44 -0.62
CA LYS A 6 33.88 23.36 -1.50
C LYS A 6 32.76 22.68 -0.73
N ALA A 7 31.68 23.41 -0.47
CA ALA A 7 30.42 22.83 -0.05
C ALA A 7 29.98 21.81 -1.10
N VAL A 8 30.00 20.54 -0.74
CA VAL A 8 29.42 19.48 -1.55
C VAL A 8 27.91 19.66 -1.42
N ILE A 9 27.26 20.14 -2.47
CA ILE A 9 25.80 20.16 -2.58
C ILE A 9 25.41 18.68 -2.71
N VAL A 10 25.03 18.07 -1.60
CA VAL A 10 24.44 16.73 -1.60
C VAL A 10 23.03 16.91 -2.15
N GLU A 11 22.81 16.55 -3.41
CA GLU A 11 21.47 16.47 -3.99
C GLU A 11 20.66 15.47 -3.15
N PRO A 12 19.46 15.84 -2.67
CA PRO A 12 18.68 14.96 -1.81
C PRO A 12 18.35 13.69 -2.59
N GLU A 13 18.71 12.53 -2.03
CA GLU A 13 18.29 11.24 -2.58
C GLU A 13 16.76 11.21 -2.68
N PRO A 14 16.18 10.63 -3.75
CA PRO A 14 14.74 10.57 -3.91
C PRO A 14 14.12 9.80 -2.72
N VAL A 15 13.31 10.50 -1.93
CA VAL A 15 12.57 9.90 -0.82
C VAL A 15 11.46 9.03 -1.40
N VAL A 16 11.60 7.70 -1.29
CA VAL A 16 10.54 6.77 -1.68
C VAL A 16 9.43 6.82 -0.63
N ALA A 17 8.31 7.46 -0.96
CA ALA A 17 7.13 7.46 -0.10
C ALA A 17 6.40 6.11 -0.19
N VAL A 18 6.21 5.44 0.95
CA VAL A 18 5.43 4.19 1.03
C VAL A 18 4.11 4.49 1.72
N VAL A 19 3.00 4.35 0.99
CA VAL A 19 1.65 4.46 1.53
C VAL A 19 1.12 3.06 1.80
N ARG A 20 0.75 2.78 3.06
CA ARG A 20 0.11 1.52 3.45
C ARG A 20 -1.29 1.80 3.99
N LYS A 21 -2.28 1.10 3.44
CA LYS A 21 -3.67 1.14 3.87
C LYS A 21 -4.20 -0.28 3.98
N THR A 22 -5.03 -0.53 4.98
CA THR A 22 -5.72 -1.81 5.17
C THR A 22 -7.19 -1.59 4.90
N VAL A 23 -7.80 -2.49 4.14
CA VAL A 23 -9.24 -2.53 3.89
C VAL A 23 -9.78 -3.80 4.53
N HIS A 24 -10.89 -3.68 5.27
CA HIS A 24 -11.48 -4.79 6.01
C HIS A 24 -12.61 -5.48 5.25
N PHE A 25 -12.81 -6.75 5.57
CA PHE A 25 -13.87 -7.61 5.06
C PHE A 25 -14.72 -8.14 6.21
N GLU A 26 -15.95 -8.53 5.91
CA GLU A 26 -16.80 -9.28 6.85
C GLU A 26 -16.22 -10.66 7.16
N PHE A 27 -16.66 -11.24 8.27
CA PHE A 27 -16.29 -12.61 8.65
C PHE A 27 -16.62 -13.58 7.51
N ASP A 28 -15.67 -14.47 7.21
CA ASP A 28 -15.80 -15.51 6.20
C ASP A 28 -16.21 -15.01 4.79
N SER A 29 -15.79 -13.79 4.44
CA SER A 29 -16.17 -13.15 3.18
C SER A 29 -14.98 -12.45 2.51
N ALA A 30 -14.99 -12.49 1.17
CA ALA A 30 -14.15 -11.66 0.30
C ALA A 30 -14.94 -10.49 -0.32
N GLN A 31 -16.21 -10.30 0.07
CA GLN A 31 -17.01 -9.19 -0.42
C GLN A 31 -16.68 -7.91 0.33
N LEU A 32 -16.32 -6.86 -0.40
CA LEU A 32 -16.16 -5.53 0.15
C LEU A 32 -17.52 -4.93 0.54
N THR A 33 -17.62 -4.45 1.77
CA THR A 33 -18.75 -3.61 2.21
C THR A 33 -18.76 -2.28 1.44
N GLN A 34 -19.87 -1.56 1.50
CA GLN A 34 -19.95 -0.24 0.86
C GLN A 34 -18.95 0.76 1.46
N GLU A 35 -18.70 0.66 2.77
CA GLU A 35 -17.70 1.46 3.47
C GLU A 35 -16.29 1.13 2.97
N SER A 36 -15.91 -0.16 2.95
CA SER A 36 -14.62 -0.63 2.45
C SER A 36 -14.36 -0.25 0.99
N LYS A 37 -15.39 -0.28 0.14
CA LYS A 37 -15.30 0.22 -1.24
C LYS A 37 -15.00 1.71 -1.30
N THR A 38 -15.62 2.49 -0.42
CA THR A 38 -15.42 3.94 -0.36
C THR A 38 -13.99 4.27 0.05
N GLU A 39 -13.45 3.57 1.07
CA GLU A 39 -12.05 3.73 1.48
C GLU A 39 -11.06 3.35 0.37
N LEU A 40 -11.32 2.25 -0.34
CA LEU A 40 -10.49 1.82 -1.46
C LEU A 40 -10.49 2.85 -2.60
N MET A 41 -11.65 3.41 -2.95
CA MET A 41 -11.74 4.45 -3.98
C MET A 41 -10.96 5.71 -3.59
N GLN A 42 -11.04 6.14 -2.33
CA GLN A 42 -10.26 7.28 -1.83
C GLN A 42 -8.75 7.04 -1.93
N LEU A 43 -8.30 5.81 -1.64
CA LEU A 43 -6.89 5.43 -1.80
C LEU A 43 -6.46 5.49 -3.27
N ILE A 44 -7.30 4.97 -4.17
CA ILE A 44 -7.04 5.00 -5.62
C ILE A 44 -6.95 6.45 -6.11
N GLU A 45 -7.87 7.32 -5.69
CA GLU A 45 -7.86 8.74 -6.04
C GLU A 45 -6.59 9.44 -5.56
N GLN A 46 -6.13 9.16 -4.33
CA GLN A 46 -4.87 9.71 -3.82
C GLN A 46 -3.68 9.25 -4.65
N VAL A 47 -3.55 7.95 -4.88
CA VAL A 47 -2.42 7.38 -5.64
C VAL A 47 -2.40 7.86 -7.11
N THR A 48 -3.57 8.04 -7.72
CA THR A 48 -3.69 8.52 -9.11
C THR A 48 -3.53 10.03 -9.24
N SER A 49 -4.03 10.82 -8.28
CA SER A 49 -3.92 12.29 -8.28
C SER A 49 -2.52 12.78 -7.96
N ASP A 50 -1.78 12.06 -7.11
CA ASP A 50 -0.39 12.40 -6.75
C ASP A 50 0.59 12.15 -7.91
N GLY A 51 0.10 11.68 -9.06
CA GLY A 51 0.91 11.59 -10.27
C GLY A 51 2.12 10.70 -10.05
N LEU A 52 1.89 9.47 -9.57
CA LEU A 52 2.93 8.48 -9.33
C LEU A 52 2.99 7.45 -10.50
N PRO A 53 3.45 7.83 -11.71
CA PRO A 53 3.44 6.96 -12.88
C PRO A 53 4.36 5.75 -12.74
N ASN A 54 5.32 5.79 -11.80
CA ASN A 54 6.27 4.71 -11.51
C ASN A 54 6.00 4.01 -10.17
N SER A 55 4.82 4.20 -9.58
CA SER A 55 4.47 3.52 -8.33
C SER A 55 4.20 2.05 -8.53
N LYS A 56 4.75 1.23 -7.64
CA LYS A 56 4.42 -0.19 -7.54
C LYS A 56 3.34 -0.37 -6.48
N ILE A 57 2.16 -0.83 -6.90
CA ILE A 57 1.08 -1.20 -5.98
C ILE A 57 1.23 -2.69 -5.63
N VAL A 58 1.20 -3.00 -4.34
CA VAL A 58 1.20 -4.38 -3.83
C VAL A 58 -0.07 -4.57 -3.01
N ILE A 59 -0.85 -5.59 -3.39
CA ILE A 59 -2.07 -5.98 -2.68
C ILE A 59 -1.78 -7.33 -2.02
N ALA A 60 -2.09 -7.46 -0.73
CA ALA A 60 -1.93 -8.67 0.04
C ALA A 60 -3.18 -8.89 0.90
N GLY A 61 -3.93 -9.94 0.59
CA GLY A 61 -5.05 -10.39 1.39
C GLY A 61 -4.60 -11.23 2.58
N HIS A 62 -5.36 -11.14 3.66
CA HIS A 62 -5.11 -11.90 4.89
C HIS A 62 -6.43 -12.50 5.39
N ALA A 63 -6.38 -13.74 5.84
CA ALA A 63 -7.39 -14.38 6.66
C ALA A 63 -6.86 -14.56 8.09
N ASP A 64 -7.79 -14.69 9.04
CA ASP A 64 -7.41 -15.02 10.41
C ASP A 64 -6.94 -16.49 10.50
N ALA A 65 -6.36 -16.87 11.64
CA ALA A 65 -5.84 -18.22 11.84
C ALA A 65 -6.93 -19.26 12.18
N THR A 66 -8.20 -18.86 12.18
CA THR A 66 -9.31 -19.73 12.57
C THR A 66 -9.67 -20.62 11.39
N GLY A 67 -9.74 -21.93 11.62
CA GLY A 67 -10.12 -22.89 10.58
C GLY A 67 -8.93 -23.44 9.76
N PRO A 68 -9.22 -24.18 8.68
CA PRO A 68 -8.20 -24.88 7.91
C PRO A 68 -7.27 -23.92 7.17
N GLU A 69 -5.97 -24.21 7.17
CA GLU A 69 -4.95 -23.42 6.47
C GLU A 69 -5.26 -23.24 4.99
N SER A 70 -5.61 -24.32 4.28
CA SER A 70 -5.96 -24.28 2.85
C SER A 70 -7.18 -23.41 2.55
N TYR A 71 -8.11 -23.33 3.51
CA TYR A 71 -9.28 -22.48 3.39
C TYR A 71 -8.90 -21.01 3.55
N ASN A 72 -8.14 -20.70 4.60
CA ASN A 72 -7.64 -19.35 4.85
C ASN A 72 -6.70 -18.85 3.75
N GLU A 73 -5.93 -19.74 3.11
CA GLU A 73 -5.12 -19.41 1.94
C GLU A 73 -6.00 -19.01 0.76
N THR A 74 -7.03 -19.81 0.46
CA THR A 74 -7.99 -19.51 -0.63
C THR A 74 -8.73 -18.19 -0.36
N LEU A 75 -9.26 -18.03 0.85
CA LEU A 75 -9.96 -16.81 1.26
C LEU A 75 -9.04 -15.57 1.24
N SER A 76 -7.76 -15.74 1.59
CA SER A 76 -6.76 -14.66 1.50
C SER A 76 -6.45 -14.27 0.05
N GLN A 77 -6.53 -15.20 -0.90
CA GLN A 77 -6.32 -14.92 -2.32
C GLN A 77 -7.55 -14.29 -2.99
N GLU A 78 -8.75 -14.61 -2.51
CA GLU A 78 -10.00 -14.00 -2.99
C GLU A 78 -10.18 -12.55 -2.52
N ARG A 79 -9.59 -12.19 -1.38
CA ARG A 79 -9.59 -10.85 -0.78
C ARG A 79 -8.58 -9.91 -1.43
#